data_AF-A0A2M7WXI4-F1
#
_entry.id   AF-A0A2M7WXI4-F1
#
_cell.length_a   1.000
_cell.length_b   1.000
_cell.length_c   1.000
_cell.angle_alpha   90.00
_cell.angle_beta   90.00
_cell.angle_gamma   90.00
#
_symmetry.space_group_name_H-M   'P 1'
#
loop_
_entity.id
_entity.type
_entity.pdbx_description
1 polymer ?
#
loop_
_entity_poly.entity_id
_entity_poly.type
_entity_poly.pdbx_seq_one_letter_code
_entity_poly.pdbx_strand_id
1 'polypeptide(L)'
;FQTNAMSGAATLALTAALFHVFNHSLFKSLLFFGAGAVLTATGQRDMEQLGGLIHRMPYTSFAFLVGCVAISALPPLNGFVSEWLTFQAILQSTDLPQWGLKIMVPAVGGLLALSAALAAACFVKAFGVTFLGRPRSAAAMQAHEVDRYSLATMLGFSLLCLLAGILPGLVIDALAPVTMSLIGARMPVQSSIPWLSIIPITAGRSSYNGLLVFAFIAMSGALAAYVIHRFASRALRRAPAWDCGFPDADPATQYTAGSFAQPIRRVFGELAFRLREQLDLPAPGDIRPARFVATLGDRIWELMYLPVVGAVQFGAEQLNRVQFLTIRRYLNLVFLTLITLLLVLAIWP
;
A
#
# COMPACT_ATOMS: atom_id res chain seq x y z
N PHE A 1 21.30 -3.66 15.49
CA PHE A 1 20.99 -4.24 16.82
C PHE A 1 21.77 -5.52 17.09
N GLN A 2 21.62 -6.58 16.28
CA GLN A 2 22.27 -7.88 16.53
C GLN A 2 23.80 -7.81 16.69
N THR A 3 24.49 -7.11 15.78
CA THR A 3 25.96 -6.93 15.84
C THR A 3 26.42 -6.20 17.11
N ASN A 4 25.56 -5.40 17.75
CA ASN A 4 25.85 -4.69 18.99
C ASN A 4 25.33 -5.44 20.24
N ALA A 5 25.05 -6.74 20.14
CA ALA A 5 24.51 -7.57 21.22
C ALA A 5 23.17 -7.09 21.82
N MET A 6 22.41 -6.27 21.08
CA MET A 6 21.08 -5.80 21.50
C MET A 6 19.99 -6.77 20.99
N SER A 7 19.96 -7.98 21.54
CA SER A 7 19.10 -9.07 21.05
C SER A 7 17.61 -8.72 21.13
N GLY A 8 17.13 -8.08 22.19
CA GLY A 8 15.72 -7.67 22.33
C GLY A 8 15.26 -6.71 21.22
N ALA A 9 16.05 -5.68 20.91
CA ALA A 9 15.75 -4.74 19.84
C ALA A 9 15.85 -5.39 18.44
N ALA A 10 16.82 -6.31 18.26
CA ALA A 10 16.95 -7.07 17.03
C ALA A 10 15.71 -7.96 16.79
N THR A 11 15.28 -8.69 17.82
CA THR A 11 14.09 -9.54 17.76
C THR A 11 12.83 -8.71 17.53
N LEU A 12 12.67 -7.55 18.17
CA LEU A 12 11.54 -6.65 17.93
C LEU A 12 11.50 -6.19 16.48
N ALA A 13 12.63 -5.72 15.93
CA ALA A 13 12.72 -5.26 14.55
C ALA A 13 12.38 -6.37 13.54
N LEU A 14 12.91 -7.59 13.74
CA LEU A 14 12.62 -8.72 12.86
C LEU A 14 11.16 -9.17 12.98
N THR A 15 10.62 -9.22 14.20
CA THR A 15 9.21 -9.56 14.43
C THR A 15 8.29 -8.55 13.76
N ALA A 16 8.59 -7.25 13.90
CA ALA A 16 7.84 -6.18 13.25
C ALA A 16 7.86 -6.32 11.72
N ALA A 17 9.02 -6.60 11.13
CA ALA A 17 9.16 -6.81 9.70
C ALA A 17 8.37 -8.03 9.21
N LEU A 18 8.50 -9.18 9.88
CA LEU A 18 7.76 -10.40 9.52
C LEU A 18 6.25 -10.22 9.69
N PHE A 19 5.82 -9.55 10.75
CA PHE A 19 4.41 -9.25 10.97
C PHE A 19 3.88 -8.27 9.93
N HIS A 20 4.67 -7.27 9.52
CA HIS A 20 4.28 -6.36 8.43
C HIS A 20 4.15 -7.09 7.10
N VAL A 21 5.06 -8.03 6.78
CA VAL A 21 4.94 -8.88 5.57
C VAL A 21 3.65 -9.69 5.61
N PHE A 22 3.36 -10.36 6.73
CA PHE A 22 2.11 -11.11 6.91
C PHE A 22 0.87 -10.22 6.73
N ASN A 23 0.85 -9.06 7.38
CA ASN A 23 -0.26 -8.11 7.28
C ASN A 23 -0.43 -7.60 5.85
N HIS A 24 0.68 -7.25 5.19
CA HIS A 24 0.70 -6.78 3.82
C HIS A 24 0.14 -7.84 2.87
N SER A 25 0.48 -9.11 3.05
CA SER A 25 -0.16 -10.21 2.31
C SER A 25 -1.68 -10.21 2.51
N LEU A 26 -2.19 -10.10 3.74
CA LEU A 26 -3.64 -10.12 4.01
C LEU A 26 -4.39 -8.94 3.39
N PHE A 27 -4.01 -7.69 3.72
CA PHE A 27 -4.77 -6.53 3.26
C PHE A 27 -4.56 -6.25 1.77
N LYS A 28 -3.40 -6.58 1.18
CA LYS A 28 -3.24 -6.45 -0.28
C LYS A 28 -4.06 -7.49 -1.00
N SER A 29 -4.08 -8.74 -0.54
CA SER A 29 -4.96 -9.76 -1.13
C SER A 29 -6.40 -9.29 -1.10
N LEU A 30 -6.90 -8.79 0.04
CA LEU A 30 -8.23 -8.21 0.15
C LEU A 30 -8.49 -7.10 -0.89
N LEU A 31 -7.59 -6.13 -1.00
CA LEU A 31 -7.73 -5.00 -1.92
C LEU A 31 -7.68 -5.43 -3.40
N PHE A 32 -6.84 -6.40 -3.75
CA PHE A 32 -6.79 -6.95 -5.11
C PHE A 32 -8.02 -7.79 -5.44
N PHE A 33 -8.54 -8.58 -4.51
CA PHE A 33 -9.82 -9.27 -4.68
C PHE A 33 -10.96 -8.28 -4.87
N GLY A 34 -11.01 -7.20 -4.08
CA GLY A 34 -12.04 -6.17 -4.24
C GLY A 34 -11.90 -5.36 -5.53
N ALA A 35 -10.68 -5.02 -5.96
CA ALA A 35 -10.45 -4.39 -7.27
C ALA A 35 -10.85 -5.33 -8.42
N GLY A 36 -10.55 -6.63 -8.30
CA GLY A 36 -11.01 -7.66 -9.22
C GLY A 36 -12.53 -7.76 -9.26
N ALA A 37 -13.20 -7.72 -8.11
CA ALA A 37 -14.65 -7.74 -8.02
C ALA A 37 -15.30 -6.53 -8.72
N VAL A 38 -14.74 -5.33 -8.52
CA VAL A 38 -15.17 -4.11 -9.23
C VAL A 38 -14.97 -4.26 -10.73
N LEU A 39 -13.83 -4.78 -11.17
CA LEU A 39 -13.55 -5.01 -12.59
C LEU A 39 -14.51 -6.03 -13.20
N THR A 40 -14.83 -7.12 -12.50
CA THR A 40 -15.79 -8.13 -12.98
C THR A 40 -17.20 -7.57 -13.07
N ALA A 41 -17.63 -6.77 -12.09
CA ALA A 41 -18.97 -6.21 -12.04
C ALA A 41 -19.19 -5.05 -13.03
N THR A 42 -18.14 -4.29 -13.37
CA THR A 42 -18.26 -3.06 -14.18
C THR A 42 -17.56 -3.15 -15.54
N GLY A 43 -16.59 -4.05 -15.72
CA GLY A 43 -15.69 -4.05 -16.87
C GLY A 43 -14.75 -2.84 -16.94
N GLN A 44 -14.76 -1.95 -15.94
CA GLN A 44 -14.03 -0.70 -15.96
C GLN A 44 -12.73 -0.78 -15.15
N ARG A 45 -11.64 -0.27 -15.74
CA ARG A 45 -10.34 -0.10 -15.06
C ARG A 45 -10.04 1.34 -14.69
N ASP A 46 -10.74 2.28 -15.32
CA ASP A 46 -10.56 3.70 -15.12
C ASP A 46 -11.46 4.18 -13.96
N MET A 47 -10.82 4.71 -12.92
CA MET A 47 -11.52 5.27 -11.76
C MET A 47 -12.41 6.46 -12.12
N GLU A 48 -12.12 7.18 -13.19
CA GLU A 48 -12.95 8.31 -13.65
C GLU A 48 -14.31 7.87 -14.17
N GLN A 49 -14.46 6.59 -14.52
CA GLN A 49 -15.72 6.00 -15.01
C GLN A 49 -16.49 5.25 -13.90
N LEU A 50 -15.93 5.15 -12.70
CA LEU A 50 -16.52 4.49 -11.54
C LEU A 50 -17.25 5.50 -10.64
N GLY A 51 -17.86 5.04 -9.54
CA GLY A 51 -18.56 5.88 -8.56
C GLY A 51 -19.86 5.24 -8.07
N GLY A 52 -20.28 5.58 -6.86
CA GLY A 52 -21.56 5.17 -6.28
C GLY A 52 -21.74 3.64 -6.07
N LEU A 53 -20.66 2.86 -6.16
CA LEU A 53 -20.72 1.40 -6.04
C LEU A 53 -21.13 0.93 -4.64
N ILE A 54 -21.03 1.78 -3.60
CA ILE A 54 -21.43 1.42 -2.22
C ILE A 54 -22.89 1.00 -2.10
N HIS A 55 -23.77 1.45 -3.02
CA HIS A 55 -25.18 1.05 -3.05
C HIS A 55 -25.43 -0.19 -3.91
N ARG A 56 -24.53 -0.50 -4.85
CA ARG A 56 -24.66 -1.62 -5.79
C ARG A 56 -23.95 -2.87 -5.34
N MET A 57 -22.84 -2.68 -4.63
CA MET A 57 -21.97 -3.72 -4.13
C MET A 57 -21.62 -3.46 -2.64
N PRO A 58 -22.61 -3.42 -1.73
CA PRO A 58 -22.39 -2.99 -0.35
C PRO A 58 -21.42 -3.89 0.44
N TYR A 59 -21.41 -5.20 0.20
CA TYR A 59 -20.52 -6.14 0.88
C TYR A 59 -19.10 -6.03 0.34
N THR A 60 -18.94 -5.95 -0.99
CA THR A 60 -17.63 -5.70 -1.61
C THR A 60 -17.06 -4.35 -1.13
N SER A 61 -17.90 -3.31 -1.06
CA SER A 61 -17.52 -1.98 -0.59
C SER A 61 -17.08 -2.00 0.88
N PHE A 62 -17.82 -2.71 1.74
CA PHE A 62 -17.44 -2.88 3.13
C PHE A 62 -16.09 -3.60 3.28
N ALA A 63 -15.90 -4.71 2.57
CA ALA A 63 -14.66 -5.48 2.63
C ALA A 63 -13.47 -4.66 2.08
N PHE A 64 -13.65 -3.95 0.98
CA PHE A 64 -12.64 -3.05 0.42
C PHE A 64 -12.30 -1.90 1.38
N LEU A 65 -13.31 -1.32 2.05
CA LEU A 65 -13.09 -0.30 3.07
C LEU A 65 -12.24 -0.81 4.22
N VAL A 66 -12.51 -2.02 4.73
CA VAL A 66 -11.66 -2.63 5.76
C VAL A 66 -10.22 -2.79 5.25
N GLY A 67 -10.04 -3.21 4.00
CA GLY A 67 -8.73 -3.23 3.35
C GLY A 67 -8.04 -1.86 3.31
N CYS A 68 -8.78 -0.80 2.95
CA CYS A 68 -8.29 0.58 2.93
C CYS A 68 -7.88 1.08 4.30
N VAL A 69 -8.67 0.80 5.34
CA VAL A 69 -8.35 1.19 6.72
C VAL A 69 -7.14 0.40 7.23
N ALA A 70 -7.01 -0.89 6.86
CA ALA A 70 -5.89 -1.74 7.25
C ALA A 70 -4.57 -1.27 6.63
N ILE A 71 -4.54 -1.04 5.31
CA ILE A 71 -3.33 -0.56 4.62
C ILE A 71 -2.95 0.88 4.98
N SER A 72 -3.92 1.67 5.47
CA SER A 72 -3.66 3.04 5.97
C SER A 72 -3.21 3.04 7.43
N ALA A 73 -2.90 1.87 7.99
CA ALA A 73 -2.41 1.69 9.36
C ALA A 73 -3.31 2.35 10.42
N LEU A 74 -4.64 2.23 10.29
CA LEU A 74 -5.57 2.76 11.27
C LEU A 74 -5.95 1.71 12.33
N PRO A 75 -5.96 2.06 13.63
CA PRO A 75 -6.53 1.19 14.65
C PRO A 75 -8.04 0.95 14.37
N PRO A 76 -8.57 -0.25 14.61
CA PRO A 76 -7.99 -1.39 15.33
C PRO A 76 -7.45 -2.51 14.41
N LEU A 77 -7.09 -2.20 13.16
CA LEU A 77 -6.69 -3.20 12.17
C LEU A 77 -5.19 -3.55 12.24
N ASN A 78 -4.83 -4.68 11.65
CA ASN A 78 -3.49 -5.27 11.72
C ASN A 78 -2.36 -4.36 11.22
N GLY A 79 -2.57 -3.57 10.16
CA GLY A 79 -1.55 -2.69 9.60
C GLY A 79 -0.96 -1.73 10.63
N PHE A 80 -1.82 -1.15 11.49
CA PHE A 80 -1.40 -0.28 12.59
C PHE A 80 -0.41 -0.99 13.53
N VAL A 81 -0.70 -2.24 13.91
CA VAL A 81 0.13 -2.97 14.88
C VAL A 81 1.53 -3.22 14.34
N SER A 82 1.65 -3.66 13.09
CA SER A 82 2.95 -3.92 12.48
C SER A 82 3.79 -2.64 12.29
N GLU A 83 3.17 -1.54 11.87
CA GLU A 83 3.88 -0.26 11.73
C GLU A 83 4.26 0.31 13.09
N TRP A 84 3.37 0.21 14.09
CA TRP A 84 3.67 0.62 15.46
C TRP A 84 4.87 -0.14 16.04
N LEU A 85 4.95 -1.47 15.87
CA LEU A 85 6.13 -2.25 16.29
C LEU A 85 7.40 -1.82 15.54
N THR A 86 7.28 -1.48 14.25
CA THR A 86 8.40 -0.97 13.45
C THR A 86 8.90 0.36 14.01
N PHE A 87 7.99 1.28 14.36
CA PHE A 87 8.35 2.53 15.02
C PHE A 87 8.98 2.30 16.40
N GLN A 88 8.50 1.34 17.19
CA GLN A 88 9.12 0.97 18.46
C GLN A 88 10.58 0.51 18.26
N ALA A 89 10.85 -0.30 17.24
CA ALA A 89 12.22 -0.71 16.90
C ALA A 89 13.09 0.46 16.43
N ILE A 90 12.54 1.38 15.64
CA ILE A 90 13.25 2.58 15.17
C ILE A 90 13.61 3.49 16.35
N LEU A 91 12.71 3.67 17.32
CA LEU A 91 12.96 4.49 18.49
C LEU A 91 14.07 3.94 19.39
N GLN A 92 14.32 2.62 19.37
CA GLN A 92 15.46 2.01 20.08
C GLN A 92 16.82 2.27 19.41
N SER A 93 16.85 2.84 18.20
CA SER A 93 18.11 3.09 17.49
C SER A 93 19.00 4.14 18.16
N THR A 94 18.47 4.96 19.07
CA THR A 94 19.25 5.95 19.85
C THR A 94 20.30 5.32 20.74
N ASP A 95 20.08 4.07 21.14
CA ASP A 95 20.96 3.30 22.02
C ASP A 95 22.12 2.63 21.26
N LEU A 96 22.11 2.67 19.91
CA LEU A 96 23.21 2.13 19.10
C LEU A 96 24.50 2.94 19.30
N PRO A 97 25.69 2.32 19.35
CA PRO A 97 26.94 3.08 19.51
C PRO A 97 27.32 3.90 18.26
N GLN A 98 26.88 3.49 17.07
CA GLN A 98 27.23 4.14 15.81
C GLN A 98 26.43 5.42 15.58
N TRP A 99 27.10 6.58 15.58
CA TRP A 99 26.47 7.89 15.35
C TRP A 99 25.69 7.99 14.03
N GLY A 100 26.22 7.41 12.95
CA GLY A 100 25.53 7.39 11.66
C GLY A 100 24.16 6.69 11.72
N LEU A 101 24.07 5.57 12.44
CA LEU A 101 22.81 4.83 12.59
C LEU A 101 21.80 5.56 13.49
N LYS A 102 22.28 6.31 14.50
CA LYS A 102 21.41 7.13 15.36
C LYS A 102 20.64 8.20 14.60
N ILE A 103 21.19 8.71 13.50
CA ILE A 103 20.53 9.71 12.64
C ILE A 103 19.76 9.03 11.51
N MET A 104 20.40 8.06 10.84
CA MET A 104 19.84 7.44 9.64
C MET A 104 18.56 6.63 9.93
N VAL A 105 18.51 5.89 11.04
CA VAL A 105 17.36 5.02 11.34
C VAL A 105 16.09 5.85 11.65
N PRO A 106 16.12 6.91 12.49
CA PRO A 106 14.98 7.81 12.63
C PRO A 106 14.61 8.56 11.34
N ALA A 107 15.60 8.95 10.51
CA ALA A 107 15.31 9.59 9.23
C ALA A 107 14.53 8.65 8.29
N VAL A 108 14.91 7.37 8.22
CA VAL A 108 14.15 6.33 7.51
C VAL A 108 12.76 6.14 8.13
N GLY A 109 12.64 6.23 9.46
CA GLY A 109 11.35 6.25 10.14
C GLY A 109 10.46 7.42 9.74
N GLY A 110 11.03 8.61 9.56
CA GLY A 110 10.31 9.77 9.04
C GLY A 110 9.81 9.55 7.60
N LEU A 111 10.63 8.94 6.74
CA LEU A 111 10.23 8.56 5.39
C LEU A 111 9.13 7.48 5.40
N LEU A 112 9.20 6.51 6.32
CA LEU A 112 8.15 5.51 6.52
C LEU A 112 6.82 6.17 6.92
N ALA A 113 6.85 7.12 7.87
CA ALA A 113 5.66 7.86 8.28
C ALA A 113 5.07 8.71 7.13
N LEU A 114 5.91 9.35 6.32
CA LEU A 114 5.47 10.05 5.11
C LEU A 114 4.84 9.08 4.10
N SER A 115 5.42 7.88 3.92
CA SER A 115 4.87 6.85 3.06
C SER A 115 3.49 6.39 3.54
N ALA A 116 3.31 6.17 4.85
CA ALA A 116 2.02 5.82 5.44
C ALA A 116 0.96 6.92 5.20
N ALA A 117 1.33 8.20 5.35
CA ALA A 117 0.43 9.32 5.06
C ALA A 117 0.01 9.39 3.58
N LEU A 118 0.95 9.17 2.65
CA LEU A 118 0.65 9.12 1.21
C LEU A 118 -0.18 7.90 0.85
N ALA A 119 0.05 6.75 1.50
CA ALA A 119 -0.77 5.56 1.35
C ALA A 119 -2.22 5.84 1.80
N ALA A 120 -2.41 6.47 2.96
CA ALA A 120 -3.73 6.88 3.42
C ALA A 120 -4.44 7.79 2.42
N ALA A 121 -3.77 8.83 1.92
CA ALA A 121 -4.33 9.73 0.89
C ALA A 121 -4.72 8.97 -0.40
N CYS A 122 -3.87 8.03 -0.82
CA CYS A 122 -4.13 7.16 -1.97
C CYS A 122 -5.37 6.28 -1.77
N PHE A 123 -5.53 5.65 -0.61
CA PHE A 123 -6.66 4.76 -0.35
C PHE A 123 -7.96 5.49 0.00
N VAL A 124 -7.88 6.70 0.57
CA VAL A 124 -9.03 7.60 0.65
C VAL A 124 -9.53 7.96 -0.74
N LYS A 125 -8.61 8.28 -1.69
CA LYS A 125 -8.97 8.49 -3.09
C LYS A 125 -9.58 7.24 -3.71
N ALA A 126 -8.93 6.09 -3.54
CA ALA A 126 -9.38 4.81 -4.10
C ALA A 126 -10.80 4.48 -3.66
N PHE A 127 -11.07 4.55 -2.36
CA PHE A 127 -12.40 4.26 -1.83
C PHE A 127 -13.42 5.35 -2.21
N GLY A 128 -13.06 6.62 -1.99
CA GLY A 128 -13.96 7.75 -2.19
C GLY A 128 -14.41 7.95 -3.63
N VAL A 129 -13.50 7.80 -4.60
CA VAL A 129 -13.85 8.00 -6.02
C VAL A 129 -14.61 6.80 -6.58
N THR A 130 -14.24 5.58 -6.20
CA THR A 130 -14.81 4.35 -6.76
C THR A 130 -16.15 3.98 -6.13
N PHE A 131 -16.28 4.07 -4.81
CA PHE A 131 -17.45 3.55 -4.09
C PHE A 131 -18.44 4.63 -3.66
N LEU A 132 -17.97 5.85 -3.35
CA LEU A 132 -18.84 6.96 -2.95
C LEU A 132 -19.24 7.81 -4.16
N GLY A 133 -20.06 8.83 -3.92
CA GLY A 133 -20.57 9.72 -4.98
C GLY A 133 -21.67 9.07 -5.81
N ARG A 134 -21.82 9.52 -7.06
CA ARG A 134 -22.81 9.02 -8.03
C ARG A 134 -22.11 8.12 -9.06
N PRO A 135 -22.82 7.16 -9.65
CA PRO A 135 -22.28 6.36 -10.75
C PRO A 135 -22.01 7.25 -11.97
N ARG A 136 -20.75 7.28 -12.43
CA ARG A 136 -20.30 8.10 -13.57
C ARG A 136 -20.48 7.40 -14.93
N SER A 137 -20.76 6.11 -14.96
CA SER A 137 -20.99 5.33 -16.18
C SER A 137 -22.21 4.42 -16.05
N ALA A 138 -22.79 4.03 -17.19
CA ALA A 138 -23.87 3.05 -17.25
C ALA A 138 -23.44 1.70 -16.61
N ALA A 139 -22.17 1.31 -16.80
CA ALA A 139 -21.61 0.12 -16.20
C ALA A 139 -21.59 0.18 -14.66
N ALA A 140 -21.14 1.31 -14.07
CA ALA A 140 -21.21 1.51 -12.62
C ALA A 140 -22.66 1.53 -12.10
N MET A 141 -23.59 2.09 -12.91
CA MET A 141 -25.03 2.11 -12.60
C MET A 141 -25.71 0.76 -12.78
N GLN A 142 -25.10 -0.24 -13.42
CA GLN A 142 -25.69 -1.58 -13.59
C GLN A 142 -24.90 -2.66 -12.84
N ALA A 143 -23.86 -2.25 -12.12
CA ALA A 143 -23.08 -3.14 -11.27
C ALA A 143 -23.97 -3.88 -10.27
N HIS A 144 -23.58 -5.12 -10.00
CA HIS A 144 -24.17 -5.99 -9.01
C HIS A 144 -23.06 -6.69 -8.23
N GLU A 145 -23.40 -7.23 -7.06
CA GLU A 145 -22.44 -7.99 -6.27
C GLU A 145 -21.87 -9.19 -7.02
N VAL A 146 -20.63 -9.53 -6.67
CA VAL A 146 -19.96 -10.71 -7.21
C VAL A 146 -20.48 -11.99 -6.56
N ASP A 147 -20.01 -13.13 -7.08
CA ASP A 147 -20.38 -14.44 -6.59
C ASP A 147 -20.03 -14.63 -5.10
N ARG A 148 -20.71 -15.59 -4.47
CA ARG A 148 -20.61 -15.84 -3.03
C ARG A 148 -19.21 -16.29 -2.60
N TYR A 149 -18.43 -16.95 -3.46
CA TYR A 149 -17.09 -17.41 -3.11
C TYR A 149 -16.09 -16.27 -3.10
N SER A 150 -16.19 -15.35 -4.07
CA SER A 150 -15.42 -14.10 -4.07
C SER A 150 -15.74 -13.25 -2.85
N LEU A 151 -17.03 -13.08 -2.52
CA LEU A 151 -17.45 -12.37 -1.31
C LEU A 151 -16.93 -13.03 -0.03
N ALA A 152 -17.06 -14.36 0.10
CA ALA A 152 -16.57 -15.09 1.27
C ALA A 152 -15.06 -14.93 1.45
N THR A 153 -14.30 -14.93 0.35
CA THR A 153 -12.85 -14.72 0.37
C THR A 153 -12.50 -13.32 0.86
N MET A 154 -13.16 -12.28 0.35
CA MET A 154 -12.94 -10.90 0.79
C MET A 154 -13.33 -10.70 2.26
N LEU A 155 -14.48 -11.21 2.69
CA LEU A 155 -14.90 -11.11 4.08
C LEU A 155 -13.99 -11.93 5.01
N GLY A 156 -13.47 -13.06 4.54
CA GLY A 156 -12.46 -13.86 5.24
C GLY A 156 -11.16 -13.07 5.47
N PHE A 157 -10.60 -12.45 4.44
CA PHE A 157 -9.42 -11.58 4.60
C PHE A 157 -9.70 -10.37 5.48
N SER A 158 -10.88 -9.74 5.34
CA SER A 158 -11.32 -8.64 6.20
C SER A 158 -11.35 -9.04 7.68
N LEU A 159 -11.93 -10.21 7.97
CA LEU A 159 -11.95 -10.78 9.32
C LEU A 159 -10.53 -11.06 9.83
N LEU A 160 -9.65 -11.64 9.01
CA LEU A 160 -8.26 -11.90 9.38
C LEU A 160 -7.48 -10.61 9.69
N CYS A 161 -7.69 -9.54 8.90
CA CYS A 161 -7.10 -8.23 9.18
C CYS A 161 -7.58 -7.64 10.51
N LEU A 162 -8.86 -7.83 10.85
CA LEU A 162 -9.41 -7.40 12.13
C LEU A 162 -8.88 -8.24 13.30
N LEU A 163 -8.90 -9.57 13.17
CA LEU A 163 -8.42 -10.49 14.21
C LEU A 163 -6.94 -10.29 14.49
N ALA A 164 -6.11 -10.12 13.46
CA ALA A 164 -4.68 -9.85 13.63
C ALA A 164 -4.41 -8.45 14.25
N GLY A 165 -5.35 -7.50 14.16
CA GLY A 165 -5.26 -6.20 14.82
C GLY A 165 -5.75 -6.20 16.28
N ILE A 166 -6.80 -6.96 16.58
CA ILE A 166 -7.38 -7.10 17.93
C ILE A 166 -6.58 -8.07 18.80
N LEU A 167 -6.09 -9.17 18.21
CA LEU A 167 -5.36 -10.26 18.87
C LEU A 167 -3.91 -10.39 18.35
N PRO A 168 -3.12 -9.31 18.29
CA PRO A 168 -1.81 -9.34 17.67
C PRO A 168 -0.79 -10.18 18.43
N GLY A 169 -0.98 -10.41 19.74
CA GLY A 169 -0.12 -11.27 20.55
C GLY A 169 -0.04 -12.71 20.04
N LEU A 170 -1.15 -13.26 19.53
CA LEU A 170 -1.18 -14.60 18.95
C LEU A 170 -0.30 -14.70 17.68
N VAL A 171 -0.32 -13.66 16.85
CA VAL A 171 0.49 -13.60 15.62
C VAL A 171 1.97 -13.46 15.98
N ILE A 172 2.29 -12.61 16.95
CA ILE A 172 3.68 -12.43 17.42
C ILE A 172 4.24 -13.74 17.99
N ASP A 173 3.47 -14.44 18.83
CA ASP A 173 3.89 -15.71 19.42
C ASP A 173 4.06 -16.79 18.34
N ALA A 174 3.23 -16.80 17.30
CA ALA A 174 3.37 -17.69 16.15
C ALA A 174 4.63 -17.43 15.32
N LEU A 175 5.12 -16.18 15.28
CA LEU A 175 6.37 -15.81 14.60
C LEU A 175 7.64 -16.10 15.44
N ALA A 176 7.49 -16.33 16.74
CA ALA A 176 8.62 -16.52 17.66
C ALA A 176 9.61 -17.64 17.28
N PRO A 177 9.21 -18.79 16.70
CA PRO A 177 10.15 -19.81 16.26
C PRO A 177 11.13 -19.32 15.18
N VAL A 178 10.66 -18.43 14.29
CA VAL A 178 11.47 -17.85 13.21
C VAL A 178 12.48 -16.86 13.77
N THR A 179 12.08 -16.03 14.74
CA THR A 179 13.03 -15.11 15.38
C THR A 179 14.05 -15.87 16.22
N MET A 180 13.63 -16.96 16.88
CA MET A 180 14.53 -17.81 17.65
C MET A 180 15.60 -18.47 16.76
N SER A 181 15.24 -18.97 15.57
CA SER A 181 16.19 -19.59 14.66
C SER A 181 17.17 -18.60 14.02
N LEU A 182 16.74 -17.38 13.72
CA LEU A 182 17.56 -16.38 13.03
C LEU A 182 18.40 -15.51 13.97
N ILE A 183 17.89 -15.20 15.16
CA ILE A 183 18.51 -14.25 16.11
C ILE A 183 19.03 -14.96 17.37
N GLY A 184 18.50 -16.15 17.70
CA GLY A 184 18.77 -16.83 18.97
C GLY A 184 17.96 -16.25 20.15
N ALA A 185 16.99 -15.37 19.87
CA ALA A 185 16.14 -14.74 20.88
C ALA A 185 14.71 -14.52 20.35
N ARG A 186 13.75 -14.46 21.27
CA ARG A 186 12.33 -14.21 21.00
C ARG A 186 11.77 -13.11 21.90
N MET A 187 10.67 -12.49 21.47
CA MET A 187 9.91 -11.60 22.34
C MET A 187 9.31 -12.41 23.51
N PRO A 188 9.04 -11.77 24.67
CA PRO A 188 8.25 -12.40 25.72
C PRO A 188 6.91 -12.91 25.17
N VAL A 189 6.37 -13.99 25.73
CA VAL A 189 5.10 -14.58 25.27
C VAL A 189 3.97 -13.57 25.48
N GLN A 190 3.45 -13.02 24.37
CA GLN A 190 2.50 -11.90 24.41
C GLN A 190 1.09 -12.38 24.76
N SER A 191 0.70 -13.61 24.38
CA SER A 191 -0.61 -14.20 24.71
C SER A 191 -0.86 -14.37 26.21
N SER A 192 0.20 -14.50 27.01
CA SER A 192 0.12 -14.61 28.47
C SER A 192 -0.05 -13.26 29.19
N ILE A 193 0.09 -12.14 28.47
CA ILE A 193 -0.04 -10.81 29.04
C ILE A 193 -1.53 -10.52 29.29
N PRO A 194 -1.92 -10.08 30.50
CA PRO A 194 -3.30 -9.76 30.83
C PRO A 194 -3.94 -8.80 29.82
N TRP A 195 -5.24 -8.99 29.60
CA TRP A 195 -6.05 -8.19 28.67
C TRP A 195 -5.62 -8.26 27.20
N LEU A 196 -4.81 -9.27 26.81
CA LEU A 196 -4.32 -9.44 25.43
C LEU A 196 -3.51 -8.22 24.94
N SER A 197 -2.82 -7.56 25.88
CA SER A 197 -1.96 -6.42 25.59
C SER A 197 -0.62 -6.89 25.00
N ILE A 198 0.00 -6.07 24.17
CA ILE A 198 1.39 -6.26 23.74
C ILE A 198 2.27 -5.30 24.55
N ILE A 199 3.34 -5.85 25.12
CA ILE A 199 4.40 -5.10 25.76
C ILE A 199 5.71 -5.53 25.09
N PRO A 200 6.19 -4.78 24.08
CA PRO A 200 7.38 -5.17 23.33
C PRO A 200 8.68 -4.95 24.12
N ILE A 201 8.71 -3.98 25.05
CA ILE A 201 9.95 -3.54 25.72
C ILE A 201 9.74 -3.37 27.23
N THR A 202 8.93 -2.39 27.65
CA THR A 202 8.62 -2.13 29.06
C THR A 202 7.18 -1.66 29.21
N ALA A 203 6.50 -2.16 30.26
CA ALA A 203 5.08 -1.92 30.49
C ALA A 203 4.70 -0.43 30.63
N GLY A 204 5.62 0.42 31.11
CA GLY A 204 5.36 1.82 31.39
C GLY A 204 5.49 2.79 30.20
N ARG A 205 6.00 2.36 29.04
CA ARG A 205 6.24 3.27 27.89
C ARG A 205 5.68 2.78 26.56
N SER A 206 5.47 1.48 26.39
CA SER A 206 5.15 0.89 25.09
C SER A 206 4.12 -0.24 25.21
N SER A 207 2.98 0.00 25.87
CA SER A 207 1.87 -0.97 25.89
C SER A 207 0.83 -0.61 24.83
N TYR A 208 0.47 -1.57 23.97
CA TYR A 208 -0.68 -1.46 23.06
C TYR A 208 -1.70 -2.55 23.37
N ASN A 209 -2.99 -2.20 23.43
CA ASN A 209 -4.06 -3.16 23.63
C ASN A 209 -5.10 -3.02 22.51
N GLY A 210 -5.03 -3.94 21.53
CA GLY A 210 -5.92 -3.94 20.37
C GLY A 210 -7.39 -4.14 20.76
N LEU A 211 -7.67 -4.99 21.74
CA LEU A 211 -9.03 -5.24 22.23
C LEU A 211 -9.65 -4.01 22.88
N LEU A 212 -8.92 -3.30 23.74
CA LEU A 212 -9.39 -2.08 24.38
C LEU A 212 -9.60 -0.97 23.36
N VAL A 213 -8.70 -0.82 22.39
CA VAL A 213 -8.86 0.18 21.32
C VAL A 213 -10.08 -0.15 20.46
N PHE A 214 -10.28 -1.43 20.09
CA PHE A 214 -11.49 -1.85 19.39
C PHE A 214 -12.76 -1.60 20.21
N ALA A 215 -12.77 -1.99 21.49
CA ALA A 215 -13.91 -1.79 22.38
C ALA A 215 -14.23 -0.30 22.57
N PHE A 216 -13.20 0.55 22.70
CA PHE A 216 -13.35 2.00 22.78
C PHE A 216 -13.95 2.59 21.50
N ILE A 217 -13.45 2.21 20.33
CA ILE A 217 -13.98 2.67 19.03
C ILE A 217 -15.43 2.19 18.85
N ALA A 218 -15.73 0.92 19.15
CA ALA A 218 -17.06 0.36 19.03
C ALA A 218 -18.06 1.02 20.00
N MET A 219 -17.67 1.21 21.27
CA MET A 219 -18.51 1.83 22.28
C MET A 219 -18.74 3.32 22.01
N SER A 220 -17.70 4.07 21.62
CA SER A 220 -17.84 5.48 21.26
C SER A 220 -18.68 5.67 20.01
N GLY A 221 -18.50 4.84 18.99
CA GLY A 221 -19.33 4.83 17.79
C GLY A 221 -20.79 4.47 18.08
N ALA A 222 -21.03 3.44 18.88
CA ALA A 222 -22.38 3.04 19.29
C ALA A 222 -23.07 4.11 20.15
N LEU A 223 -22.33 4.74 21.07
CA LEU A 223 -22.82 5.86 21.87
C LEU A 223 -23.17 7.05 20.99
N ALA A 224 -22.30 7.43 20.05
CA ALA A 224 -22.55 8.51 19.11
C ALA A 224 -23.81 8.22 18.27
N ALA A 225 -23.93 7.01 17.73
CA ALA A 225 -25.11 6.58 16.98
C ALA A 225 -26.37 6.63 17.86
N TYR A 226 -26.30 6.14 19.11
CA TYR A 226 -27.41 6.19 20.06
C TYR A 226 -27.85 7.62 20.37
N VAL A 227 -26.90 8.51 20.68
CA VAL A 227 -27.15 9.93 20.97
C VAL A 227 -27.78 10.61 19.75
N ILE A 228 -27.22 10.41 18.55
CA ILE A 228 -27.78 10.94 17.31
C ILE A 228 -29.20 10.42 17.11
N HIS A 229 -29.46 9.12 17.21
CA HIS A 229 -30.82 8.58 17.03
C HIS A 229 -31.82 8.98 18.13
N ARG A 230 -31.33 9.28 19.34
CA ARG A 230 -32.16 9.68 20.48
C ARG A 230 -32.58 11.16 20.43
N PHE A 231 -31.66 12.03 20.00
CA PHE A 231 -31.84 13.48 20.02
C PHE A 231 -32.07 14.11 18.64
N ALA A 232 -31.65 13.45 17.55
CA ALA A 232 -31.94 13.95 16.21
C ALA A 232 -33.44 13.83 15.89
N SER A 233 -33.92 14.80 15.12
CA SER A 233 -35.28 14.75 14.60
C SER A 233 -35.47 13.52 13.73
N ARG A 234 -36.52 12.73 14.01
CA ARG A 234 -36.96 11.65 13.13
C ARG A 234 -37.70 12.17 11.88
N ALA A 235 -37.94 13.48 11.79
CA ALA A 235 -38.58 14.09 10.64
C ALA A 235 -37.65 13.99 9.42
N LEU A 236 -38.05 13.16 8.47
CA LEU A 236 -37.31 12.93 7.24
C LEU A 236 -37.63 14.07 6.26
N ARG A 237 -36.76 15.08 6.20
CA ARG A 237 -36.89 16.18 5.24
C ARG A 237 -36.28 15.75 3.91
N ARG A 238 -37.11 15.51 2.90
CA ARG A 238 -36.65 15.42 1.51
C ARG A 238 -36.45 16.83 0.99
N ALA A 239 -35.20 17.21 0.82
CA ALA A 239 -34.80 18.47 0.19
C ALA A 239 -33.79 18.13 -0.92
N PRO A 240 -33.63 19.01 -1.93
CA PRO A 240 -32.49 18.94 -2.83
C PRO A 240 -31.20 18.86 -1.99
N ALA A 241 -30.28 17.98 -2.38
CA ALA A 241 -28.95 17.98 -1.77
C ALA A 241 -28.31 19.35 -2.01
N TRP A 242 -27.57 19.87 -1.03
CA TRP A 242 -26.78 21.08 -1.26
C TRP A 242 -25.73 20.76 -2.33
N ASP A 243 -25.93 21.32 -3.51
CA ASP A 243 -25.19 21.08 -4.75
C ASP A 243 -24.24 22.23 -5.08
N CYS A 244 -23.94 23.08 -4.08
CA CYS A 244 -23.18 24.32 -4.26
C CYS A 244 -23.79 25.27 -5.32
N GLY A 245 -25.10 25.19 -5.56
CA GLY A 245 -25.83 26.05 -6.49
C GLY A 245 -26.07 25.45 -7.88
N PHE A 246 -25.91 24.13 -8.05
CA PHE A 246 -26.13 23.43 -9.32
C PHE A 246 -27.42 22.58 -9.29
N PRO A 247 -28.53 23.05 -9.89
CA PRO A 247 -29.85 22.43 -9.74
C PRO A 247 -29.93 20.99 -10.24
N ASP A 248 -29.02 20.58 -11.14
CA ASP A 248 -28.99 19.24 -11.72
C ASP A 248 -27.94 18.34 -11.08
N ALA A 249 -28.38 17.14 -10.69
CA ALA A 249 -27.58 16.11 -10.05
C ALA A 249 -26.67 15.36 -11.03
N ASP A 250 -25.89 16.07 -11.86
CA ASP A 250 -25.01 15.47 -12.86
C ASP A 250 -23.73 14.88 -12.20
N PRO A 251 -23.29 13.65 -12.54
CA PRO A 251 -22.00 13.11 -12.11
C PRO A 251 -20.79 14.01 -12.45
N ALA A 252 -20.88 14.86 -13.47
CA ALA A 252 -19.85 15.82 -13.87
C ALA A 252 -19.56 16.91 -12.82
N THR A 253 -20.48 17.15 -11.89
CA THR A 253 -20.29 18.13 -10.80
C THR A 253 -19.51 17.57 -9.61
N GLN A 254 -19.13 16.29 -9.63
CA GLN A 254 -18.41 15.62 -8.55
C GLN A 254 -16.90 15.72 -8.74
N TYR A 255 -16.16 15.63 -7.63
CA TYR A 255 -14.70 15.47 -7.70
C TYR A 255 -14.33 14.23 -8.52
N THR A 256 -13.39 14.41 -9.44
CA THR A 256 -12.76 13.37 -10.24
C THR A 256 -11.55 12.78 -9.51
N ALA A 257 -11.06 11.64 -9.96
CA ALA A 257 -9.83 11.05 -9.43
C ALA A 257 -8.62 12.00 -9.66
N GLY A 258 -8.61 12.69 -10.80
CA GLY A 258 -7.63 13.71 -11.17
C GLY A 258 -7.67 14.93 -10.25
N SER A 259 -8.86 15.51 -10.02
CA SER A 259 -9.02 16.69 -9.15
C SER A 259 -8.65 16.36 -7.70
N PHE A 260 -9.02 15.18 -7.19
CA PHE A 260 -8.65 14.76 -5.83
C PHE A 260 -7.13 14.67 -5.65
N ALA A 261 -6.42 14.14 -6.65
CA ALA A 261 -4.97 13.97 -6.59
C ALA A 261 -4.18 15.24 -6.96
N GLN A 262 -4.83 16.30 -7.42
CA GLN A 262 -4.17 17.50 -7.95
C GLN A 262 -3.18 18.15 -6.96
N PRO A 263 -3.50 18.34 -5.66
CA PRO A 263 -2.55 18.98 -4.73
C PRO A 263 -1.27 18.16 -4.58
N ILE A 264 -1.41 16.84 -4.42
CA ILE A 264 -0.27 15.92 -4.30
C ILE A 264 0.54 15.90 -5.61
N ARG A 265 -0.15 15.85 -6.76
CA ARG A 265 0.49 15.89 -8.08
C ARG A 265 1.27 17.19 -8.31
N ARG A 266 0.77 18.34 -7.86
CA ARG A 266 1.50 19.62 -7.97
C ARG A 266 2.75 19.66 -7.13
N VAL A 267 2.69 19.15 -5.89
CA VAL A 267 3.85 19.15 -4.98
C VAL A 267 4.94 18.17 -5.44
N PHE A 268 4.55 16.94 -5.80
CA PHE A 268 5.51 15.87 -6.09
C PHE A 268 5.77 15.64 -7.58
N GLY A 269 4.90 16.14 -8.46
CA GLY A 269 4.93 15.85 -9.90
C GLY A 269 6.12 16.47 -10.63
N GLU A 270 6.67 17.58 -10.14
CA GLU A 270 7.91 18.16 -10.69
C GLU A 270 9.18 17.64 -10.00
N LEU A 271 9.09 17.26 -8.73
CA LEU A 271 10.25 16.79 -7.96
C LEU A 271 10.56 15.33 -8.28
N ALA A 272 9.57 14.45 -8.06
CA ALA A 272 9.71 13.01 -8.19
C ALA A 272 9.47 12.53 -9.63
N PHE A 273 8.57 13.20 -10.35
CA PHE A 273 8.15 12.80 -11.69
C PHE A 273 8.50 13.87 -12.74
N ARG A 274 8.33 13.53 -14.02
CA ARG A 274 8.33 14.51 -15.11
C ARG A 274 6.88 14.73 -15.54
N LEU A 275 6.14 15.46 -14.72
CA LEU A 275 4.76 15.82 -15.01
C LEU A 275 4.69 16.82 -16.17
N ARG A 276 3.85 16.53 -17.18
CA ARG A 276 3.43 17.50 -18.20
C ARG A 276 1.92 17.58 -18.20
N GLU A 277 1.39 18.76 -17.94
CA GLU A 277 -0.03 19.06 -17.99
C GLU A 277 -0.33 19.87 -19.26
N GLN A 278 -1.30 19.41 -20.03
CA GLN A 278 -1.83 20.13 -21.19
C GLN A 278 -3.32 20.37 -20.95
N LEU A 279 -3.72 21.64 -21.00
CA LEU A 279 -5.10 22.08 -20.89
C LEU A 279 -5.51 22.66 -22.25
N ASP A 280 -6.43 21.97 -22.92
CA ASP A 280 -7.08 22.43 -24.14
C ASP A 280 -8.42 23.07 -23.75
N LEU A 281 -8.45 24.42 -23.79
CA LEU A 281 -9.66 25.21 -23.51
C LEU A 281 -10.36 25.54 -24.84
N PRO A 282 -11.66 25.26 -24.97
CA PRO A 282 -12.44 25.68 -26.12
C PRO A 282 -12.44 27.21 -26.22
N ALA A 283 -12.43 27.73 -27.46
CA ALA A 283 -12.54 29.17 -27.69
C ALA A 283 -13.91 29.69 -27.21
N PRO A 284 -14.03 30.99 -26.86
CA PRO A 284 -15.33 31.57 -26.50
C PRO A 284 -16.37 31.31 -27.60
N GLY A 285 -17.46 30.63 -27.25
CA GLY A 285 -18.54 30.24 -28.19
C GLY A 285 -18.44 28.80 -28.74
N ASP A 286 -17.34 28.09 -28.49
CA ASP A 286 -17.21 26.67 -28.80
C ASP A 286 -17.80 25.81 -27.67
N ILE A 287 -18.73 24.92 -28.01
CA ILE A 287 -19.46 24.04 -27.07
C ILE A 287 -18.71 22.75 -26.72
N ARG A 288 -17.52 22.52 -27.31
CA ARG A 288 -16.71 21.34 -26.98
C ARG A 288 -16.27 21.38 -25.51
N PRO A 289 -16.20 20.22 -24.83
CA PRO A 289 -15.70 20.17 -23.47
C PRO A 289 -14.21 20.49 -23.42
N ALA A 290 -13.78 21.23 -22.39
CA ALA A 290 -12.37 21.41 -22.09
C ALA A 290 -11.70 20.05 -21.83
N ARG A 291 -10.49 19.87 -22.35
CA ARG A 291 -9.73 18.62 -22.18
C ARG A 291 -8.51 18.90 -21.32
N PHE A 292 -8.36 18.10 -20.28
CA PHE A 292 -7.18 18.12 -19.42
C PHE A 292 -6.44 16.79 -19.57
N VAL A 293 -5.18 16.85 -20.01
CA VAL A 293 -4.31 15.68 -20.14
C VAL A 293 -3.10 15.87 -19.25
N ALA A 294 -2.91 14.95 -18.31
CA ALA A 294 -1.69 14.86 -17.52
C ALA A 294 -0.90 13.62 -17.93
N THR A 295 0.34 13.83 -18.37
CA THR A 295 1.29 12.75 -18.65
C THR A 295 2.36 12.74 -17.58
N LEU A 296 2.67 11.54 -17.06
CA LEU A 296 3.60 11.35 -15.96
C LEU A 296 4.77 10.50 -16.46
N GLY A 297 5.97 11.08 -16.53
CA GLY A 297 7.20 10.34 -16.80
C GLY A 297 7.90 9.93 -15.51
N ASP A 298 8.38 8.69 -15.46
CA ASP A 298 9.21 8.20 -14.36
C ASP A 298 10.68 8.57 -14.58
N ARG A 299 11.21 9.46 -13.74
CA ARG A 299 12.61 9.90 -13.81
C ARG A 299 13.59 8.78 -13.50
N ILE A 300 13.25 7.88 -12.59
CA ILE A 300 14.11 6.76 -12.21
C ILE A 300 14.23 5.80 -13.39
N TRP A 301 13.12 5.51 -14.06
CA TRP A 301 13.12 4.69 -15.27
C TRP A 301 14.05 5.27 -16.35
N GLU A 302 13.92 6.56 -16.63
CA GLU A 302 14.72 7.20 -17.67
C GLU A 302 16.20 7.36 -17.31
N LEU A 303 16.51 7.68 -16.06
CA LEU A 303 17.89 7.97 -15.62
C LEU A 303 18.67 6.72 -15.20
N MET A 304 18.00 5.69 -14.71
CA MET A 304 18.65 4.48 -14.20
C MET A 304 18.42 3.27 -15.09
N TYR A 305 17.16 2.98 -15.45
CA TYR A 305 16.84 1.75 -16.18
C TYR A 305 17.18 1.84 -17.66
N LEU A 306 16.81 2.93 -18.36
CA LEU A 306 17.08 3.07 -19.80
C LEU A 306 18.59 2.98 -20.14
N PRO A 307 19.52 3.60 -19.40
CA PRO A 307 20.95 3.47 -19.69
C PRO A 307 21.46 2.04 -19.51
N VAL A 308 20.96 1.32 -18.49
CA VAL A 308 21.33 -0.08 -18.27
C VAL A 308 20.80 -0.95 -19.40
N VAL A 309 19.53 -0.77 -19.80
CA VAL A 309 18.95 -1.48 -20.95
C VAL A 309 19.74 -1.19 -22.22
N GLY A 310 20.09 0.08 -22.47
CA GLY A 310 20.92 0.48 -23.61
C GLY A 310 22.31 -0.14 -23.58
N ALA A 311 22.96 -0.20 -22.41
CA ALA A 311 24.28 -0.83 -22.26
C ALA A 311 24.22 -2.36 -22.52
N VAL A 312 23.19 -3.03 -22.01
CA VAL A 312 22.96 -4.45 -22.25
C VAL A 312 22.69 -4.72 -23.73
N GLN A 313 21.83 -3.92 -24.36
CA GLN A 313 21.54 -4.01 -25.79
C GLN A 313 22.79 -3.77 -26.64
N PHE A 314 23.56 -2.73 -26.33
CA PHE A 314 24.84 -2.46 -27.00
C PHE A 314 25.80 -3.65 -26.88
N GLY A 315 25.96 -4.22 -25.68
CA GLY A 315 26.78 -5.41 -25.48
C GLY A 315 26.29 -6.62 -26.28
N ALA A 316 24.98 -6.86 -26.29
CA ALA A 316 24.36 -7.93 -27.07
C ALA A 316 24.57 -7.74 -28.58
N GLU A 317 24.46 -6.52 -29.09
CA GLU A 317 24.74 -6.19 -30.49
C GLU A 317 26.21 -6.42 -30.87
N GLN A 318 27.16 -6.06 -30.00
CA GLN A 318 28.58 -6.34 -30.23
C GLN A 318 28.85 -7.86 -30.26
N LEU A 319 28.24 -8.62 -29.34
CA LEU A 319 28.37 -10.08 -29.31
C LEU A 319 27.71 -10.75 -30.52
N ASN A 320 26.59 -10.22 -31.01
CA ASN A 320 25.92 -10.74 -32.21
C ASN A 320 26.85 -10.69 -33.45
N ARG A 321 27.74 -9.70 -33.55
CA ARG A 321 28.74 -9.64 -34.63
C ARG A 321 29.69 -10.84 -34.64
N VAL A 322 29.91 -11.48 -33.48
CA VAL A 322 30.76 -12.68 -33.35
C VAL A 322 30.09 -13.92 -33.96
N GLN A 323 28.75 -13.94 -34.07
CA GLN A 323 28.03 -15.08 -34.67
C GLN A 323 28.18 -15.15 -36.19
N PHE A 324 28.42 -14.02 -36.86
CA PHE A 324 28.55 -13.94 -38.33
C PHE A 324 30.01 -13.84 -38.80
N LEU A 325 30.95 -14.44 -38.06
CA LEU A 325 32.36 -14.46 -38.44
C LEU A 325 32.63 -15.39 -39.62
N THR A 326 33.66 -15.06 -40.41
CA THR A 326 34.17 -15.98 -41.45
C THR A 326 34.78 -17.23 -40.80
N ILE A 327 34.78 -18.36 -41.51
CA ILE A 327 35.30 -19.65 -41.01
C ILE A 327 36.70 -19.51 -40.39
N ARG A 328 37.60 -18.75 -41.03
CA ARG A 328 38.96 -18.50 -40.51
C ARG A 328 38.95 -17.78 -39.16
N ARG A 329 38.11 -16.75 -39.00
CA ARG A 329 38.01 -15.98 -37.75
C ARG A 329 37.35 -16.81 -36.64
N TYR A 330 36.39 -17.65 -37.00
CA TYR A 330 35.75 -18.57 -36.06
C TYR A 330 36.74 -19.62 -35.53
N LEU A 331 37.54 -20.24 -36.41
CA LEU A 331 38.58 -21.20 -36.01
C LEU A 331 39.66 -20.57 -35.11
N ASN A 332 40.10 -19.34 -35.43
CA ASN A 332 41.03 -18.60 -34.58
C ASN A 332 40.44 -18.30 -33.20
N LEU A 333 39.15 -17.94 -33.13
CA LEU A 333 38.46 -17.67 -31.87
C LEU A 333 38.42 -18.94 -31.01
N VAL A 334 38.02 -20.08 -31.57
CA VAL A 334 38.02 -21.38 -30.86
C VAL A 334 39.42 -21.75 -30.36
N PHE A 335 40.45 -21.59 -31.20
CA PHE A 335 41.83 -21.87 -30.82
C PHE A 335 42.33 -20.99 -29.66
N LEU A 336 42.07 -19.68 -29.73
CA LEU A 336 42.40 -18.73 -28.67
C LEU A 336 41.64 -19.04 -27.38
N THR A 337 40.35 -19.38 -27.46
CA THR A 337 39.56 -19.77 -26.30
C THR A 337 40.15 -21.03 -25.65
N LEU A 338 40.58 -22.01 -26.43
CA LEU A 338 41.14 -23.27 -25.93
C LEU A 338 42.51 -23.06 -25.26
N ILE A 339 43.38 -22.22 -25.83
CA ILE A 339 44.63 -21.81 -25.17
C ILE A 339 44.32 -21.09 -23.85
N THR A 340 43.40 -20.13 -23.88
CA THR A 340 43.05 -19.34 -22.68
C THR A 340 42.51 -20.25 -21.58
N LEU A 341 41.64 -21.21 -21.92
CA LEU A 341 41.09 -22.17 -20.97
C LEU A 341 42.19 -23.04 -20.34
N LEU A 342 43.12 -23.55 -21.15
CA LEU A 342 44.27 -24.32 -20.66
C LEU A 342 45.18 -23.48 -19.76
N LEU A 343 45.35 -22.19 -20.08
CA LEU A 343 46.15 -21.26 -19.29
C LEU A 343 45.50 -20.96 -17.94
N VAL A 344 44.18 -20.76 -17.92
CA VAL A 344 43.40 -20.62 -16.67
C VAL A 344 43.51 -21.89 -15.83
N LEU A 345 43.39 -23.08 -16.43
CA LEU A 345 43.52 -24.36 -15.73
C LEU A 345 44.94 -24.61 -15.18
N ALA A 346 45.97 -24.11 -15.87
CA ALA A 346 47.35 -24.22 -15.43
C ALA A 346 47.69 -23.24 -14.29
N ILE A 347 47.06 -22.07 -14.25
CA ILE A 347 47.27 -21.06 -13.20
C ILE A 347 46.38 -21.33 -11.98
N TRP A 348 45.22 -21.95 -12.18
CA TRP A 348 44.25 -22.27 -11.14
C TRP A 348 44.16 -23.80 -10.95
N PRO A 349 45.02 -24.40 -10.10
CA PRO A 349 45.05 -25.84 -9.88
C PRO A 349 43.78 -26.40 -9.21
#